data_AF-A0A2Z4U9H2-F1
#
_entry.id   AF-A0A2Z4U9H2-F1
#
_cell.length_a   1.000
_cell.length_b   1.000
_cell.length_c   1.000
_cell.angle_alpha   90.00
_cell.angle_beta   90.00
_cell.angle_gamma   90.00
#
_symmetry.space_group_name_H-M   'P 1'
#
loop_
_entity.id
_entity.type
_entity.pdbx_description
1 polymer ?
#
loop_
_entity_poly.entity_id
_entity_poly.type
_entity_poly.pdbx_seq_one_letter_code
_entity_poly.pdbx_strand_id
1 'polypeptide(L)' 'MVKINGNTLHLEGISLSQYLKSADYNPKRIAVERNGEIIPKSKYEETLLSDGDVLEIVSFVGGG' A
#
# COMPACT_ATOMS: atom_id res chain seq x y z
N MET A 1 13.97 -2.70 0.74
CA MET A 1 13.44 -2.63 -0.63
C MET A 1 12.04 -3.21 -0.64
N VAL A 2 11.07 -2.37 -0.96
CA VAL A 2 9.66 -2.72 -1.08
C VAL A 2 9.28 -2.55 -2.55
N LYS A 3 8.54 -3.49 -3.12
CA LYS A 3 8.01 -3.39 -4.49
C LYS A 3 6.55 -2.94 -4.42
N ILE A 4 6.20 -1.85 -5.09
CA ILE A 4 4.84 -1.30 -5.09
C ILE A 4 4.39 -1.04 -6.52
N ASN A 5 3.33 -1.73 -6.96
CA ASN A 5 2.82 -1.67 -8.34
C ASN A 5 3.93 -1.84 -9.39
N GLY A 6 4.84 -2.79 -9.16
CA GLY A 6 5.99 -3.01 -10.04
C GLY A 6 7.25 -2.18 -9.73
N ASN A 7 7.15 -1.08 -9.00
CA ASN A 7 8.28 -0.17 -8.73
C ASN A 7 9.00 -0.51 -7.43
N THR A 8 10.32 -0.65 -7.47
CA THR A 8 11.14 -0.88 -6.26
C THR A 8 11.49 0.43 -5.57
N LEU A 9 11.17 0.53 -4.29
CA LEU A 9 11.43 1.69 -3.44
C LEU A 9 12.24 1.27 -2.21
N HIS A 10 13.11 2.16 -1.74
CA HIS A 10 13.80 1.99 -0.47
C HIS A 10 12.97 2.65 0.64
N LEU A 11 12.05 1.86 1.22
CA LEU A 11 11.20 2.25 2.33
C LEU A 11 11.57 1.39 3.54
N GLU A 12 11.86 2.03 4.67
CA GLU A 12 12.13 1.36 5.93
C GLU A 12 11.46 2.13 7.08
N GLY A 13 10.82 1.38 7.99
CA GLY A 13 10.28 1.93 9.23
C GLY A 13 9.05 2.83 9.09
N ILE A 14 8.42 2.88 7.91
CA ILE A 14 7.17 3.61 7.70
C ILE A 14 5.98 2.66 7.65
N SER A 15 4.82 3.14 8.09
CA SER A 15 3.57 2.42 7.92
C SER A 15 3.03 2.53 6.50
N LEU A 16 2.15 1.61 6.13
CA LEU A 16 1.41 1.65 4.87
C LEU A 16 0.63 2.97 4.77
N SER A 17 -0.02 3.43 5.83
CA SER A 17 -0.76 4.71 5.81
C SER A 17 0.15 5.91 5.53
N GLN A 18 1.35 5.94 6.09
CA GLN A 18 2.34 6.99 5.82
C GLN A 18 2.79 6.97 4.36
N TYR A 19 3.09 5.78 3.82
CA TYR A 19 3.42 5.63 2.41
C TYR A 19 2.29 6.14 1.50
N LEU A 20 1.07 5.64 1.70
CA LEU A 20 -0.10 6.01 0.90
C LEU A 20 -0.33 7.53 0.90
N LYS A 21 -0.18 8.18 2.05
CA LYS A 21 -0.28 9.63 2.18
C LYS A 21 0.82 10.36 1.42
N SER A 22 2.07 9.88 1.50
CA SER A 22 3.21 10.49 0.81
C SER A 22 3.12 10.36 -0.72
N ALA A 23 2.49 9.28 -1.19
CA ALA A 23 2.25 9.00 -2.61
C ALA A 23 0.90 9.54 -3.12
N ASP A 24 0.23 10.41 -2.36
CA ASP A 24 -1.05 11.07 -2.70
C ASP A 24 -2.20 10.11 -3.04
N TYR A 25 -2.18 8.90 -2.46
CA TYR A 25 -3.31 7.99 -2.54
C TYR A 25 -4.41 8.40 -1.58
N ASN A 26 -5.67 8.28 -2.02
CA ASN A 26 -6.82 8.36 -1.14
C ASN A 26 -7.21 6.96 -0.63
N PRO A 27 -6.99 6.62 0.66
CA PRO A 27 -7.26 5.29 1.21
C PRO A 27 -8.72 4.86 1.09
N LYS A 28 -9.65 5.79 0.92
CA LYS A 28 -11.07 5.48 0.71
C LYS A 28 -11.34 4.90 -0.68
N ARG A 29 -10.51 5.24 -1.68
CA ARG A 29 -10.71 4.88 -3.11
C ARG A 29 -9.83 3.74 -3.61
N ILE A 30 -9.02 3.16 -2.72
CA ILE A 30 -8.10 2.07 -3.07
C ILE A 30 -8.32 0.84 -2.20
N ALA A 31 -7.84 -0.30 -2.68
CA ALA A 31 -7.53 -1.48 -1.91
C ALA A 31 -6.02 -1.76 -2.02
N VAL A 32 -5.43 -2.29 -0.95
CA VAL A 32 -4.01 -2.64 -0.91
C VAL A 32 -3.87 -4.12 -0.58
N GLU A 33 -3.18 -4.83 -1.45
CA GLU A 33 -2.67 -6.17 -1.23
C GLU A 33 -1.21 -6.08 -0.77
N ARG A 34 -0.80 -6.93 0.17
CA ARG A 34 0.59 -7.14 0.58
C ARG A 34 0.88 -8.63 0.51
N ASN A 35 1.86 -9.03 -0.30
CA ASN A 35 2.34 -10.40 -0.43
C ASN A 35 1.21 -11.42 -0.74
N GLY A 36 0.21 -11.05 -1.54
CA GLY A 36 -0.93 -11.90 -1.85
C GLY A 36 -2.14 -11.75 -0.94
N GLU A 37 -2.05 -10.95 0.13
CA GLU A 37 -3.13 -10.77 1.11
C GLU A 37 -3.65 -9.33 1.14
N ILE A 38 -4.98 -9.17 1.03
CA ILE A 38 -5.61 -7.85 1.14
C ILE A 38 -5.54 -7.35 2.58
N ILE A 39 -4.95 -6.18 2.77
CA ILE A 39 -4.88 -5.53 4.08
C ILE A 39 -6.19 -4.78 4.35
N PRO A 40 -6.89 -5.04 5.46
CA PRO A 40 -8.05 -4.24 5.86
C PRO A 40 -7.64 -2.77 6.08
N LYS A 41 -8.46 -1.81 5.64
CA LYS A 41 -8.18 -0.37 5.77
C LYS A 41 -7.90 0.08 7.20
N SER A 42 -8.53 -0.55 8.19
CA SER A 42 -8.29 -0.27 9.61
C SER A 42 -6.88 -0.63 10.07
N LYS A 43 -6.19 -1.54 9.36
CA LYS A 43 -4.82 -1.96 9.67
C LYS A 43 -3.75 -1.17 8.93
N TYR A 44 -4.10 -0.22 8.05
CA TYR A 44 -3.09 0.52 7.27
C TYR A 44 -2.11 1.30 8.15
N GLU A 45 -2.56 1.81 9.29
CA GLU A 45 -1.70 2.56 10.22
C GLU A 45 -0.73 1.65 10.99
N GLU A 46 -1.16 0.44 11.33
CA GLU A 46 -0.38 -0.54 12.09
C GLU A 46 0.55 -1.38 11.19
N THR A 47 0.27 -1.45 9.89
CA THR A 47 1.04 -2.25 8.94
C THR A 47 2.34 -1.55 8.58
N LEU A 48 3.44 -1.94 9.22
CA LEU A 48 4.78 -1.49 8.85
C LEU A 48 5.25 -2.18 7.57
N LEU A 49 5.81 -1.38 6.65
CA LEU A 49 6.45 -1.86 5.44
C LEU A 49 7.87 -2.34 5.75
N SER A 50 8.27 -3.47 5.20
CA SER A 50 9.55 -4.13 5.46
C SER A 50 10.21 -4.56 4.15
N ASP A 51 11.53 -4.73 4.20
CA ASP A 51 12.28 -5.27 3.06
C ASP A 51 11.67 -6.60 2.58
N GLY A 52 11.56 -6.74 1.25
CA GLY A 52 10.96 -7.91 0.60
C GLY A 52 9.45 -7.82 0.37
N ASP A 53 8.75 -6.85 0.96
CA ASP A 53 7.32 -6.68 0.73
C ASP A 53 7.00 -6.35 -0.73
N VAL A 54 5.94 -6.99 -1.24
CA VAL A 54 5.32 -6.68 -2.52
C VAL A 54 3.91 -6.18 -2.27
N LEU A 55 3.62 -4.95 -2.70
CA LEU A 55 2.31 -4.36 -2.58
C LEU A 55 1.69 -4.09 -3.96
N GLU A 56 0.41 -4.42 -4.07
CA GLU A 56 -0.43 -4.05 -5.20
C GLU A 56 -1.53 -3.11 -4.69
N ILE A 57 -1.55 -1.90 -5.22
CA ILE A 57 -2.47 -0.82 -4.89
C ILE A 57 -3.38 -0.61 -6.09
N VAL A 58 -4.64 -1.00 -5.94
CA VAL A 58 -5.65 -0.89 -6.99
C VAL A 58 -6.67 0.17 -6.63
N SER A 59 -6.99 1.02 -7.60
CA SER A 59 -8.04 2.02 -7.48
C SER A 59 -9.36 1.47 -8.02
N PHE A 60 -10.45 1.73 -7.32
CA PHE A 60 -11.78 1.46 -7.87
C PHE A 60 -12.07 2.48 -8.98
N VAL A 61 -12.07 2.03 -10.23
CA VAL A 61 -12.68 2.80 -11.32
C VAL A 61 -14.19 2.65 -11.17
N GLY A 62 -14.89 3.75 -10.85
CA GLY A 62 -16.34 3.77 -10.82
C GLY A 62 -16.86 3.40 -12.21
N GLY A 63 -17.50 2.24 -12.33
CA GLY A 63 -18.16 1.84 -13.58
C GLY A 63 -19.55 2.45 -13.64
N GLY A 64 -19.73 3.45 -14.51
CA GLY A 64 -21.05 3.94 -14.96
C GLY A 64 -21.80 4.85 -14.00
#